data_AF-A0A842TVY5-F1
#
_entry.id   AF-A0A842TVY5-F1
#
_cell.length_a   1.000
_cell.length_b   1.000
_cell.length_c   1.000
_cell.angle_alpha   90.00
_cell.angle_beta   90.00
_cell.angle_gamma   90.00
#
_symmetry.space_group_name_H-M   'P 1'
#
loop_
_entity.id
_entity.type
_entity.pdbx_description
1 polymer ?
#
loop_
_entity_poly.entity_id
_entity_poly.type
_entity_poly.pdbx_seq_one_letter_code
_entity_poly.pdbx_strand_id
1 'polypeptide(L)'
;MVKKEASNKKNFKEILKLDKEKLEELRKEIKLNREDLKKLKNKINNQKSKKESKKKTSGEKDKTVKKKYKFNIKNNFNILILSLIIFLCFVLVVLSLFYLNYLYPPELEDCKNLGGEEKQMCVIDKAILYRDSSLCRVIKDMKKKISCIQNVEKKQRICEVLTGSNRADCFLALAKATNDESFCEKINKTSYQSWRNRCFSEIAVNKKDHEICRRIYVYDKEGKLNSCDTIELENICRKDVAVARGDLKYCEENLEGVSRDFCIFGVAKTRKNHQVCFTIKDNTIKANCFIYFAKLNSDIIICDEIWDEDKKIGCVEVVKNLK
;
A
#
# COMPACT_ATOMS: atom_id res chain seq x y z
N MET A 1 26.83 4.85 46.30
CA MET A 1 25.52 4.75 45.59
C MET A 1 24.69 6.04 45.64
N VAL A 2 24.67 6.80 46.74
CA VAL A 2 23.83 8.02 46.90
C VAL A 2 24.05 9.12 45.84
N LYS A 3 25.27 9.30 45.29
CA LYS A 3 25.54 10.33 44.27
C LYS A 3 24.90 10.04 42.89
N LYS A 4 24.61 8.78 42.54
CA LYS A 4 23.98 8.42 41.26
C LYS A 4 22.48 8.72 41.25
N GLU A 5 21.79 8.60 42.39
CA GLU A 5 20.36 8.89 42.50
C GLU A 5 20.04 10.39 42.38
N ALA A 6 20.92 11.26 42.87
CA ALA A 6 20.76 12.70 42.75
C ALA A 6 20.85 13.19 41.28
N SER A 7 21.73 12.58 40.48
CA SER A 7 21.87 12.91 39.05
C SER A 7 20.63 12.53 38.24
N ASN A 8 20.06 11.35 38.49
CA ASN A 8 18.85 10.89 37.79
C ASN A 8 17.62 11.77 38.11
N LYS A 9 17.48 12.26 39.34
CA LYS A 9 16.37 13.17 39.70
C LYS A 9 16.46 14.54 39.02
N LYS A 10 17.67 15.02 38.72
CA LYS A 10 17.87 16.28 38.00
C LYS A 10 17.43 16.18 36.54
N ASN A 11 17.84 15.10 35.85
CA ASN A 11 17.45 14.86 34.46
C ASN A 11 15.93 14.70 34.29
N PHE A 12 15.25 14.03 35.23
CA PHE A 12 13.80 13.84 35.15
C PHE A 12 13.02 15.17 35.26
N LYS A 13 13.48 16.12 36.08
CA LYS A 13 12.84 17.45 36.18
C LYS A 13 12.99 18.27 34.90
N GLU A 14 14.13 18.16 34.22
CA GLU A 14 14.37 18.86 32.94
C GLU A 14 13.49 18.28 31.82
N ILE A 15 13.32 16.96 31.77
CA ILE A 15 12.41 16.29 30.81
C ILE A 15 10.97 16.75 31.03
N LEU A 16 10.49 16.75 32.29
CA LEU A 16 9.12 17.21 32.61
C LEU A 16 8.88 18.68 32.26
N LYS A 17 9.91 19.53 32.36
CA LYS A 17 9.82 20.94 31.97
C LYS A 17 9.67 21.08 30.45
N LEU A 18 10.47 20.34 29.68
CA LEU A 18 10.43 20.33 28.22
C LEU A 18 9.07 19.84 27.69
N ASP A 19 8.51 18.80 28.28
CA ASP A 19 7.20 18.26 27.89
C ASP A 19 6.07 19.27 28.17
N LYS A 20 6.16 20.04 29.27
CA LYS A 20 5.18 21.08 29.59
C LYS A 20 5.21 22.24 28.59
N GLU A 21 6.40 22.65 28.16
CA GLU A 21 6.56 23.73 27.16
C GLU A 21 5.99 23.31 25.80
N LYS A 22 6.29 22.09 25.34
CA LYS A 22 5.71 21.52 24.11
C LYS A 22 4.18 21.42 24.19
N LEU A 23 3.63 21.04 25.34
CA LEU A 23 2.18 20.94 25.54
C LEU A 23 1.49 22.31 25.45
N GLU A 24 2.11 23.37 25.97
CA GLU A 24 1.60 24.74 25.87
C GLU A 24 1.66 25.30 24.43
N GLU A 25 2.68 24.95 23.67
CA GLU A 25 2.77 25.29 22.24
C GLU A 25 1.66 24.62 21.43
N LEU A 26 1.43 23.32 21.63
CA LEU A 26 0.34 22.58 20.99
C LEU A 26 -1.04 23.15 21.35
N ARG A 27 -1.24 23.60 22.60
CA ARG A 27 -2.48 24.26 23.04
C ARG A 27 -2.74 25.57 22.29
N LYS A 28 -1.70 26.36 22.01
CA LYS A 28 -1.81 27.61 21.24
C LYS A 28 -2.20 27.33 19.79
N GLU A 29 -1.61 26.31 19.17
CA GLU A 29 -1.92 25.91 17.80
C GLU A 29 -3.37 25.42 17.66
N ILE A 30 -3.84 24.59 18.59
CA ILE A 30 -5.25 24.12 18.62
C ILE A 30 -6.22 25.31 18.76
N LYS A 31 -5.87 26.33 19.55
CA LYS A 31 -6.70 27.53 19.72
C LYS A 31 -6.78 28.33 18.42
N LEU A 32 -5.67 28.48 17.69
CA LEU A 32 -5.63 29.16 16.39
C LEU A 32 -6.51 28.44 15.35
N ASN A 33 -6.36 27.12 15.23
CA ASN A 33 -7.14 26.31 14.29
C ASN A 33 -8.66 26.36 14.58
N ARG A 34 -9.07 26.43 15.84
CA ARG A 34 -10.49 26.59 16.23
C ARG A 34 -11.07 27.92 15.77
N GLU A 35 -10.32 29.01 15.82
CA GLU A 35 -10.80 30.33 15.37
C GLU A 35 -10.94 30.39 13.84
N ASP A 36 -10.04 29.76 13.10
CA ASP A 36 -10.14 29.71 11.63
C ASP A 36 -11.31 28.83 11.15
N LEU A 37 -11.62 27.73 11.85
CA LEU A 37 -12.83 26.94 11.59
C LEU A 37 -14.12 27.76 11.83
N LYS A 38 -14.16 28.60 12.88
CA LYS A 38 -15.31 29.50 13.11
C LYS A 38 -15.48 30.50 11.96
N LYS A 39 -14.38 31.10 11.48
CA LYS A 39 -14.41 32.02 10.32
C LYS A 39 -14.93 31.31 9.06
N LEU A 40 -14.50 30.07 8.80
CA LEU A 40 -14.95 29.29 7.64
C LEU A 40 -16.45 28.95 7.72
N LYS A 41 -16.94 28.54 8.90
CA LYS A 41 -18.36 28.24 9.13
C LYS A 41 -19.24 29.47 8.87
N ASN A 42 -18.81 30.65 9.30
CA ASN A 42 -19.52 31.91 9.02
C ASN A 42 -19.55 32.23 7.52
N LYS A 43 -18.45 32.00 6.78
CA LYS A 43 -18.41 32.16 5.31
C LYS A 43 -19.42 31.24 4.61
N ILE A 44 -19.52 29.97 5.02
CA ILE A 44 -20.47 29.00 4.46
C ILE A 44 -21.92 29.43 4.72
N ASN A 45 -22.24 29.88 5.93
CA ASN A 45 -23.59 30.35 6.27
C ASN A 45 -23.99 31.58 5.43
N ASN A 46 -23.07 32.52 5.24
CA ASN A 46 -23.28 33.69 4.37
C ASN A 46 -23.47 33.32 2.89
N GLN A 47 -22.87 32.22 2.42
CA GLN A 47 -23.11 31.73 1.06
C GLN A 47 -24.47 31.04 0.90
N LYS A 48 -24.93 30.31 1.93
CA LYS A 48 -26.25 29.67 1.92
C LYS A 48 -27.38 30.71 1.89
N SER A 49 -27.30 31.76 2.70
CA SER A 49 -28.30 32.84 2.70
C SER A 49 -28.38 33.58 1.35
N LYS A 50 -27.25 33.78 0.66
CA LYS A 50 -27.22 34.36 -0.70
C LYS A 50 -27.85 33.44 -1.77
N LYS A 51 -27.82 32.12 -1.60
CA LYS A 51 -28.46 31.18 -2.54
C LYS A 51 -29.98 31.14 -2.35
N GLU A 52 -30.45 31.26 -1.12
CA GLU A 52 -31.89 31.27 -0.81
C GLU A 52 -32.58 32.55 -1.29
N SER A 53 -31.91 33.70 -1.23
CA SER A 53 -32.45 34.97 -1.76
C SER A 53 -32.56 34.98 -3.30
N LYS A 54 -31.63 34.32 -4.01
CA LYS A 54 -31.72 34.16 -5.48
C LYS A 54 -32.82 33.19 -5.93
N LYS A 55 -33.21 32.22 -5.11
CA LYS A 55 -34.27 31.26 -5.47
C LYS A 55 -35.67 31.89 -5.43
N LYS A 56 -35.88 32.94 -4.61
CA LYS A 56 -37.17 33.66 -4.52
C LYS A 56 -37.43 34.64 -5.66
N THR A 57 -36.44 35.01 -6.46
CA THR A 57 -36.59 35.97 -7.58
C THR A 57 -36.76 35.33 -8.97
N SER A 58 -36.78 34.00 -9.08
CA SER A 58 -36.99 33.29 -10.36
C SER A 58 -38.38 32.66 -10.54
N GLY A 59 -39.31 32.88 -9.60
CA GLY A 59 -40.65 32.26 -9.59
C GLY A 59 -41.78 33.05 -10.25
N GLU A 60 -41.51 34.18 -10.90
CA GLU A 60 -42.57 35.11 -11.35
C GLU A 60 -42.45 35.50 -12.84
N LYS A 61 -42.04 34.57 -13.70
CA LYS A 61 -42.11 34.74 -15.17
C LYS A 61 -42.39 33.42 -15.89
N ASP A 62 -43.47 32.72 -15.55
CA ASP A 62 -43.97 31.64 -16.43
C ASP A 62 -45.46 31.33 -16.26
N LYS A 63 -46.34 32.30 -16.57
CA LYS A 63 -47.80 32.10 -16.56
C LYS A 63 -48.52 32.47 -17.87
N THR A 64 -47.81 32.71 -18.97
CA THR A 64 -48.44 33.20 -20.22
C THR A 64 -48.20 32.36 -21.47
N VAL A 65 -47.64 31.14 -21.37
CA VAL A 65 -47.47 30.23 -22.53
C VAL A 65 -48.24 28.92 -22.32
N LYS A 66 -49.54 29.00 -22.03
CA LYS A 66 -50.45 27.83 -22.00
C LYS A 66 -51.73 28.13 -22.79
N LYS A 67 -51.62 28.39 -24.09
CA LYS A 67 -52.81 28.49 -24.98
C LYS A 67 -52.45 28.38 -26.47
N LYS A 68 -51.69 27.36 -26.90
CA LYS A 68 -51.57 27.08 -28.36
C LYS A 68 -51.09 25.68 -28.78
N TYR A 69 -51.26 24.64 -27.95
CA TYR A 69 -50.99 23.25 -28.36
C TYR A 69 -52.20 22.35 -28.08
N LYS A 70 -53.31 22.61 -28.80
CA LYS A 70 -54.31 21.59 -29.14
C LYS A 70 -54.13 21.28 -30.63
N PHE A 71 -52.99 20.70 -30.98
CA PHE A 71 -52.70 20.27 -32.35
C PHE A 71 -52.35 18.78 -32.29
N ASN A 72 -53.28 17.97 -32.83
CA ASN A 72 -53.06 16.61 -33.31
C ASN A 72 -52.51 15.54 -32.33
N ILE A 73 -53.23 15.30 -31.22
CA ILE A 73 -52.88 14.26 -30.21
C ILE A 73 -53.07 12.82 -30.75
N LYS A 74 -53.91 12.61 -31.76
CA LYS A 74 -54.31 11.25 -32.19
C LYS A 74 -53.21 10.51 -32.98
N ASN A 75 -52.41 11.20 -33.80
CA ASN A 75 -51.28 10.57 -34.51
C ASN A 75 -50.02 10.42 -33.64
N ASN A 76 -49.78 11.33 -32.69
CA ASN A 76 -48.62 11.26 -31.82
C ASN A 76 -48.70 10.14 -30.77
N PHE A 77 -49.91 9.72 -30.39
CA PHE A 77 -50.10 8.61 -29.46
C PHE A 77 -49.63 7.27 -30.03
N ASN A 78 -49.90 7.02 -31.32
CA ASN A 78 -49.44 5.80 -32.00
C ASN A 78 -47.90 5.77 -32.15
N ILE A 79 -47.28 6.92 -32.44
CA ILE A 79 -45.81 7.04 -32.51
C ILE A 79 -45.18 6.77 -31.15
N LEU A 80 -45.79 7.26 -30.06
CA LEU A 80 -45.29 7.08 -28.70
C LEU A 80 -45.42 5.63 -28.23
N ILE A 81 -46.52 4.95 -28.56
CA ILE A 81 -46.68 3.50 -28.31
C ILE A 81 -45.66 2.70 -29.10
N LEU A 82 -45.47 3.00 -30.39
CA LEU A 82 -44.51 2.29 -31.24
C LEU A 82 -43.08 2.45 -30.70
N SER A 83 -42.71 3.66 -30.27
CA SER A 83 -41.41 3.92 -29.64
C SER A 83 -41.21 3.14 -28.34
N LEU A 84 -42.26 2.97 -27.54
CA LEU A 84 -42.20 2.24 -26.27
C LEU A 84 -42.08 0.73 -26.48
N ILE A 85 -42.77 0.18 -27.49
CA ILE A 85 -42.66 -1.22 -27.90
C ILE A 85 -41.22 -1.52 -28.38
N ILE A 86 -40.65 -0.66 -29.24
CA ILE A 86 -39.27 -0.83 -29.74
C ILE A 86 -38.28 -0.82 -28.57
N PHE A 87 -38.44 0.09 -27.60
CA PHE A 87 -37.59 0.14 -26.42
C PHE A 87 -37.71 -1.14 -25.56
N LEU A 88 -38.93 -1.63 -25.33
CA LEU A 88 -39.16 -2.89 -24.62
C LEU A 88 -38.54 -4.09 -25.36
N CYS A 89 -38.68 -4.17 -26.68
CA CYS A 89 -38.03 -5.20 -27.49
C CYS A 89 -36.50 -5.11 -27.38
N PHE A 90 -35.93 -3.91 -27.42
CA PHE A 90 -34.49 -3.72 -27.24
C PHE A 90 -34.02 -4.17 -25.85
N VAL A 91 -34.75 -3.81 -24.79
CA VAL A 91 -34.46 -4.27 -23.42
C VAL A 91 -34.56 -5.79 -23.32
N LEU A 92 -35.59 -6.42 -23.91
CA LEU A 92 -35.72 -7.88 -23.92
C LEU A 92 -34.60 -8.56 -24.70
N VAL A 93 -34.14 -7.99 -25.81
CA VAL A 93 -32.98 -8.51 -26.57
C VAL A 93 -31.70 -8.37 -25.78
N VAL A 94 -31.47 -7.23 -25.13
CA VAL A 94 -30.29 -7.04 -24.28
C VAL A 94 -30.34 -8.01 -23.10
N LEU A 95 -31.49 -8.15 -22.43
CA LEU A 95 -31.68 -9.10 -21.35
C LEU A 95 -31.50 -10.56 -21.80
N SER A 96 -31.98 -10.93 -22.99
CA SER A 96 -31.79 -12.29 -23.51
C SER A 96 -30.33 -12.56 -23.87
N LEU A 97 -29.60 -11.58 -24.42
CA LEU A 97 -28.16 -11.68 -24.65
C LEU A 97 -27.38 -11.81 -23.33
N PHE A 98 -27.73 -11.03 -22.31
CA PHE A 98 -27.16 -11.19 -20.97
C PHE A 98 -27.50 -12.55 -20.36
N TYR A 99 -28.73 -13.05 -20.55
CA TYR A 99 -29.17 -14.32 -20.03
C TYR A 99 -28.48 -15.50 -20.71
N LEU A 100 -28.27 -15.45 -22.03
CA LEU A 100 -27.50 -16.43 -22.78
C LEU A 100 -26.03 -16.46 -22.34
N ASN A 101 -25.43 -15.30 -22.12
CA ASN A 101 -24.05 -15.20 -21.63
C ASN A 101 -23.90 -15.64 -20.16
N TYR A 102 -24.97 -15.55 -19.37
CA TYR A 102 -25.00 -16.04 -17.99
C TYR A 102 -25.24 -17.56 -17.91
N LEU A 103 -26.06 -18.12 -18.80
CA LEU A 103 -26.40 -19.55 -18.82
C LEU A 103 -25.29 -20.44 -19.41
N TYR A 104 -24.51 -19.90 -20.33
CA TYR A 104 -23.39 -20.61 -20.95
C TYR A 104 -22.08 -19.96 -20.51
N PRO A 105 -21.63 -20.21 -19.26
CA PRO A 105 -20.27 -19.83 -18.90
C PRO A 105 -19.33 -20.51 -19.89
N PRO A 106 -18.30 -19.81 -20.39
CA PRO A 106 -17.37 -20.36 -21.36
C PRO A 106 -16.83 -21.69 -20.82
N GLU A 107 -17.20 -22.77 -21.50
CA GLU A 107 -16.99 -24.10 -20.97
C GLU A 107 -15.49 -24.32 -20.74
N LEU A 108 -15.18 -24.90 -19.58
CA LEU A 108 -13.84 -25.39 -19.22
C LEU A 108 -13.38 -26.57 -20.10
N GLU A 109 -13.99 -26.74 -21.28
CA GLU A 109 -13.82 -27.88 -22.16
C GLU A 109 -12.38 -27.98 -22.67
N ASP A 110 -11.78 -26.85 -23.04
CA ASP A 110 -10.35 -26.74 -23.36
C ASP A 110 -9.46 -27.28 -22.23
N CYS A 111 -9.87 -27.10 -20.97
CA CYS A 111 -9.11 -27.55 -19.80
C CYS A 111 -9.43 -29.00 -19.39
N LYS A 112 -10.49 -29.63 -19.93
CA LYS A 112 -10.89 -30.99 -19.51
C LYS A 112 -9.84 -32.03 -19.88
N ASN A 113 -9.25 -31.89 -21.06
CA ASN A 113 -8.28 -32.83 -21.65
C ASN A 113 -6.86 -32.71 -21.05
N LEU A 114 -6.61 -31.65 -20.28
CA LEU A 114 -5.34 -31.47 -19.58
C LEU A 114 -5.28 -32.31 -18.30
N GLY A 115 -4.09 -32.79 -17.96
CA GLY A 115 -3.81 -33.52 -16.72
C GLY A 115 -3.14 -32.67 -15.64
N GLY A 116 -3.19 -33.14 -14.40
CA GLY A 116 -2.31 -32.66 -13.32
C GLY A 116 -2.25 -31.14 -13.12
N GLU A 117 -1.05 -30.59 -13.29
CA GLU A 117 -0.73 -29.17 -13.07
C GLU A 117 -1.22 -28.26 -14.21
N GLU A 118 -1.12 -28.70 -15.46
CA GLU A 118 -1.55 -27.94 -16.64
C GLU A 118 -3.04 -27.62 -16.59
N LYS A 119 -3.85 -28.59 -16.16
CA LYS A 119 -5.29 -28.39 -15.96
C LYS A 119 -5.58 -27.27 -14.96
N GLN A 120 -4.82 -27.21 -13.86
CA GLN A 120 -5.04 -26.20 -12.84
C GLN A 120 -4.63 -24.81 -13.33
N MET A 121 -3.53 -24.71 -14.08
CA MET A 121 -3.11 -23.45 -14.69
C MET A 121 -4.13 -22.96 -15.73
N CYS A 122 -4.64 -23.85 -16.58
CA CYS A 122 -5.70 -23.52 -17.53
C CYS A 122 -6.96 -22.99 -16.84
N VAL A 123 -7.37 -23.62 -15.73
CA VAL A 123 -8.49 -23.14 -14.91
C VAL A 123 -8.22 -21.75 -14.34
N ILE A 124 -6.99 -21.50 -13.85
CA ILE A 124 -6.59 -20.19 -13.32
C ILE A 124 -6.70 -19.11 -14.41
N ASP A 125 -6.14 -19.38 -15.59
CA ASP A 125 -6.15 -18.41 -16.70
C ASP A 125 -7.57 -18.08 -17.15
N LYS A 126 -8.43 -19.08 -17.26
CA LYS A 126 -9.85 -18.88 -17.60
C LYS A 126 -10.57 -18.11 -16.49
N ALA A 127 -10.32 -18.43 -15.22
CA ALA A 127 -10.88 -17.69 -14.09
C ALA A 127 -10.50 -16.21 -14.13
N ILE A 128 -9.23 -15.89 -14.43
CA ILE A 128 -8.72 -14.52 -14.56
C ILE A 128 -9.35 -13.83 -15.79
N LEU A 129 -9.36 -14.50 -16.94
CA LEU A 129 -9.89 -13.98 -18.19
C LEU A 129 -11.36 -13.59 -18.05
N TYR A 130 -12.16 -14.45 -17.41
CA TYR A 130 -13.59 -14.23 -17.23
C TYR A 130 -13.96 -13.47 -15.97
N ARG A 131 -12.97 -13.17 -15.12
CA ARG A 131 -13.16 -12.60 -13.78
C ARG A 131 -14.19 -13.38 -12.94
N ASP A 132 -14.21 -14.70 -13.08
CA ASP A 132 -15.13 -15.59 -12.38
C ASP A 132 -14.39 -16.44 -11.33
N SER A 133 -14.51 -16.07 -10.05
CA SER A 133 -13.85 -16.79 -8.96
C SER A 133 -14.49 -18.14 -8.67
N SER A 134 -15.69 -18.41 -9.20
CA SER A 134 -16.34 -19.71 -9.06
C SER A 134 -15.50 -20.80 -9.76
N LEU A 135 -14.83 -20.45 -10.85
CA LEU A 135 -13.90 -21.34 -11.56
C LEU A 135 -12.70 -21.73 -10.68
N CYS A 136 -12.24 -20.85 -9.79
CA CYS A 136 -11.17 -21.20 -8.85
C CYS A 136 -11.57 -22.30 -7.85
N ARG A 137 -12.87 -22.61 -7.70
CA ARG A 137 -13.33 -23.64 -6.76
C ARG A 137 -12.91 -25.04 -7.17
N VAL A 138 -12.73 -25.29 -8.47
CA VAL A 138 -12.37 -26.62 -9.00
C VAL A 138 -10.88 -26.96 -8.88
N ILE A 139 -10.05 -25.98 -8.52
CA ILE A 139 -8.62 -26.19 -8.29
C ILE A 139 -8.42 -26.98 -6.99
N LYS A 140 -7.76 -28.14 -7.08
CA LYS A 140 -7.49 -29.01 -5.92
C LYS A 140 -6.36 -28.49 -5.05
N ASP A 141 -5.29 -27.98 -5.64
CA ASP A 141 -4.17 -27.41 -4.89
C ASP A 141 -4.59 -26.11 -4.20
N MET A 142 -4.46 -26.07 -2.88
CA MET A 142 -4.93 -24.95 -2.07
C MET A 142 -4.15 -23.66 -2.36
N LYS A 143 -2.84 -23.73 -2.64
CA LYS A 143 -2.03 -22.55 -2.94
C LYS A 143 -2.43 -21.94 -4.28
N LYS A 144 -2.62 -22.78 -5.32
CA LYS A 144 -3.09 -22.34 -6.64
C LYS A 144 -4.51 -21.82 -6.59
N LYS A 145 -5.39 -22.45 -5.80
CA LYS A 145 -6.75 -21.97 -5.57
C LYS A 145 -6.78 -20.59 -4.95
N ILE A 146 -5.96 -20.34 -3.94
CA ILE A 146 -5.82 -19.02 -3.31
C ILE A 146 -5.29 -18.00 -4.32
N SER A 147 -4.23 -18.33 -5.07
CA SER A 147 -3.66 -17.48 -6.13
C SER A 147 -4.70 -17.10 -7.19
N CYS A 148 -5.47 -18.09 -7.68
CA CYS A 148 -6.57 -17.88 -8.61
C CYS A 148 -7.57 -16.84 -8.07
N ILE A 149 -8.07 -17.07 -6.87
CA ILE A 149 -9.08 -16.23 -6.23
C ILE A 149 -8.58 -14.78 -6.08
N GLN A 150 -7.32 -14.62 -5.65
CA GLN A 150 -6.70 -13.31 -5.44
C GLN A 150 -6.64 -12.50 -6.74
N ASN A 151 -6.28 -13.15 -7.84
CA ASN A 151 -6.21 -12.51 -9.16
C ASN A 151 -7.58 -12.15 -9.72
N VAL A 152 -8.59 -12.96 -9.43
CA VAL A 152 -9.93 -12.80 -10.00
C VAL A 152 -10.76 -11.74 -9.28
N GLU A 153 -10.83 -11.82 -7.96
CA GLU A 153 -11.83 -11.03 -7.23
C GLU A 153 -11.25 -9.83 -6.48
N LYS A 154 -9.98 -9.84 -6.06
CA LYS A 154 -9.46 -8.87 -5.07
C LYS A 154 -10.43 -8.66 -3.87
N LYS A 155 -11.33 -9.63 -3.59
CA LYS A 155 -12.40 -9.46 -2.59
C LYS A 155 -11.94 -9.98 -1.24
N GLN A 156 -12.07 -9.11 -0.24
CA GLN A 156 -11.80 -9.39 1.17
C GLN A 156 -12.53 -10.64 1.71
N ARG A 157 -13.78 -10.87 1.30
CA ARG A 157 -14.67 -11.86 1.90
C ARG A 157 -14.13 -13.29 1.86
N ILE A 158 -13.31 -13.63 0.87
CA ILE A 158 -12.78 -14.99 0.77
C ILE A 158 -11.70 -15.24 1.81
N CYS A 159 -10.89 -14.25 2.14
CA CYS A 159 -9.92 -14.41 3.23
C CYS A 159 -10.63 -14.59 4.59
N GLU A 160 -11.86 -14.09 4.75
CA GLU A 160 -12.62 -14.21 6.00
C GLU A 160 -13.09 -15.63 6.30
N VAL A 161 -13.28 -16.48 5.27
CA VAL A 161 -13.66 -17.89 5.45
C VAL A 161 -12.47 -18.83 5.66
N LEU A 162 -11.25 -18.35 5.38
CA LEU A 162 -10.03 -19.12 5.62
C LEU A 162 -9.65 -19.09 7.10
N THR A 163 -8.92 -20.12 7.52
CA THR A 163 -8.37 -20.26 8.87
C THR A 163 -6.85 -20.42 8.82
N GLY A 164 -6.22 -20.22 9.98
CA GLY A 164 -4.79 -20.46 10.17
C GLY A 164 -3.87 -19.63 9.29
N SER A 165 -2.76 -20.23 8.83
CA SER A 165 -1.75 -19.58 7.98
C SER A 165 -2.31 -19.19 6.61
N ASN A 166 -3.21 -20.00 6.04
CA ASN A 166 -3.86 -19.69 4.75
C ASN A 166 -4.63 -18.37 4.80
N ARG A 167 -5.27 -18.06 5.93
CA ARG A 167 -5.93 -16.78 6.16
C ARG A 167 -4.93 -15.63 6.15
N ALA A 168 -3.81 -15.79 6.86
CA ALA A 168 -2.76 -14.78 6.95
C ALA A 168 -2.13 -14.51 5.56
N ASP A 169 -1.78 -15.56 4.82
CA ASP A 169 -1.26 -15.47 3.46
C ASP A 169 -2.25 -14.79 2.51
N CYS A 170 -3.55 -15.10 2.66
CA CYS A 170 -4.60 -14.48 1.86
C CYS A 170 -4.67 -12.96 2.06
N PHE A 171 -4.69 -12.50 3.32
CA PHE A 171 -4.69 -11.07 3.63
C PHE A 171 -3.39 -10.37 3.25
N LEU A 172 -2.24 -11.02 3.43
CA LEU A 172 -0.95 -10.50 2.99
C LEU A 172 -0.95 -10.24 1.47
N ALA A 173 -1.42 -11.20 0.67
CA ALA A 173 -1.47 -11.02 -0.77
C ALA A 173 -2.48 -9.94 -1.20
N LEU A 174 -3.65 -9.85 -0.53
CA LEU A 174 -4.60 -8.76 -0.77
C LEU A 174 -3.97 -7.40 -0.46
N ALA A 175 -3.28 -7.28 0.68
CA ALA A 175 -2.55 -6.06 1.05
C ALA A 175 -1.58 -5.66 -0.05
N LYS A 176 -0.76 -6.58 -0.56
CA LYS A 176 0.20 -6.32 -1.64
C LYS A 176 -0.49 -5.91 -2.96
N ALA A 177 -1.51 -6.67 -3.36
CA ALA A 177 -2.20 -6.47 -4.63
C ALA A 177 -3.02 -5.18 -4.68
N THR A 178 -3.41 -4.65 -3.52
CA THR A 178 -4.19 -3.41 -3.38
C THR A 178 -3.37 -2.24 -2.83
N ASN A 179 -2.16 -2.51 -2.34
CA ASN A 179 -1.35 -1.60 -1.56
C ASN A 179 -2.13 -0.96 -0.39
N ASP A 180 -2.93 -1.75 0.33
CA ASP A 180 -3.76 -1.30 1.46
C ASP A 180 -3.35 -2.02 2.75
N GLU A 181 -2.74 -1.28 3.69
CA GLU A 181 -2.27 -1.82 4.96
C GLU A 181 -3.40 -2.23 5.91
N SER A 182 -4.64 -1.81 5.65
CA SER A 182 -5.80 -2.22 6.46
C SER A 182 -6.03 -3.74 6.42
N PHE A 183 -5.58 -4.41 5.36
CA PHE A 183 -5.59 -5.87 5.28
C PHE A 183 -4.56 -6.52 6.21
N CYS A 184 -3.43 -5.86 6.47
CA CYS A 184 -2.44 -6.36 7.42
C CYS A 184 -3.01 -6.40 8.86
N GLU A 185 -3.92 -5.48 9.21
CA GLU A 185 -4.62 -5.50 10.52
C GLU A 185 -5.57 -6.69 10.69
N LYS A 186 -5.96 -7.35 9.60
CA LYS A 186 -6.83 -8.55 9.63
C LYS A 186 -6.05 -9.85 9.88
N ILE A 187 -4.72 -9.79 9.88
CA ILE A 187 -3.84 -10.91 10.23
C ILE A 187 -3.75 -10.99 11.77
N ASN A 188 -3.95 -12.19 12.33
CA ASN A 188 -3.97 -12.40 13.78
C ASN A 188 -2.64 -11.93 14.41
N LYS A 189 -2.76 -11.07 15.43
CA LYS A 189 -1.64 -10.40 16.09
C LYS A 189 -0.73 -11.34 16.88
N THR A 190 -1.24 -12.45 17.40
CA THR A 190 -0.48 -13.38 18.26
C THR A 190 0.00 -14.57 17.46
N SER A 191 -0.90 -15.32 16.81
CA SER A 191 -0.53 -16.57 16.12
C SER A 191 0.25 -16.37 14.81
N TYR A 192 0.10 -15.21 14.16
CA TYR A 192 0.68 -14.94 12.83
C TYR A 192 1.41 -13.59 12.78
N GLN A 193 2.04 -13.23 13.89
CA GLN A 193 2.73 -11.95 14.04
C GLN A 193 3.81 -11.72 12.99
N SER A 194 4.61 -12.74 12.64
CA SER A 194 5.64 -12.64 11.61
C SER A 194 5.05 -12.30 10.24
N TRP A 195 3.92 -12.92 9.86
CA TRP A 195 3.17 -12.57 8.64
C TRP A 195 2.62 -11.16 8.68
N ARG A 196 2.08 -10.74 9.82
CA ARG A 196 1.56 -9.38 10.02
C ARG A 196 2.67 -8.34 9.86
N ASN A 197 3.80 -8.53 10.55
CA ASN A 197 4.93 -7.61 10.51
C ASN A 197 5.55 -7.55 9.10
N ARG A 198 5.67 -8.70 8.44
CA ARG A 198 6.06 -8.77 7.02
C ARG A 198 5.09 -7.99 6.14
N CYS A 199 3.79 -8.12 6.36
CA CYS A 199 2.77 -7.37 5.63
C CYS A 199 2.98 -5.86 5.76
N PHE A 200 3.08 -5.33 6.99
CA PHE A 200 3.33 -3.90 7.19
C PHE A 200 4.64 -3.43 6.57
N SER A 201 5.72 -4.22 6.71
CA SER A 201 7.03 -3.88 6.14
C SER A 201 6.96 -3.77 4.60
N GLU A 202 6.39 -4.76 3.93
CA GLU A 202 6.28 -4.74 2.47
C GLU A 202 5.41 -3.59 1.96
N ILE A 203 4.30 -3.28 2.66
CA ILE A 203 3.45 -2.13 2.29
C ILE A 203 4.15 -0.80 2.57
N ALA A 204 4.88 -0.68 3.68
CA ALA A 204 5.69 0.49 3.99
C ALA A 204 6.71 0.76 2.88
N VAL A 205 7.42 -0.28 2.42
CA VAL A 205 8.40 -0.19 1.32
C VAL A 205 7.73 0.21 0.01
N ASN A 206 6.61 -0.43 -0.35
CA ASN A 206 5.88 -0.14 -1.60
C ASN A 206 5.30 1.27 -1.62
N LYS A 207 4.70 1.73 -0.52
CA LYS A 207 4.21 3.11 -0.37
C LYS A 207 5.33 4.11 -0.17
N LYS A 208 6.53 3.62 0.14
CA LYS A 208 7.63 4.42 0.63
C LYS A 208 7.15 5.27 1.81
N ASP A 209 6.62 4.69 2.87
CA ASP A 209 6.07 5.41 4.04
C ASP A 209 6.56 4.80 5.36
N HIS A 210 7.39 5.55 6.10
CA HIS A 210 7.97 5.09 7.37
C HIS A 210 6.95 5.01 8.50
N GLU A 211 5.84 5.75 8.45
CA GLU A 211 4.84 5.74 9.52
C GLU A 211 4.14 4.37 9.62
N ILE A 212 4.10 3.63 8.51
CA ILE A 212 3.58 2.26 8.46
C ILE A 212 4.47 1.30 9.28
N CYS A 213 5.79 1.53 9.32
CA CYS A 213 6.71 0.72 10.11
C CYS A 213 6.41 0.76 11.61
N ARG A 214 5.84 1.86 12.12
CA ARG A 214 5.43 1.99 13.54
C ARG A 214 4.31 1.03 13.94
N ARG A 215 3.66 0.37 12.97
CA ARG A 215 2.62 -0.64 13.21
C ARG A 215 3.19 -2.06 13.35
N ILE A 216 4.50 -2.24 13.22
CA ILE A 216 5.20 -3.50 13.50
C ILE A 216 5.37 -3.64 15.01
N TYR A 217 5.06 -4.82 15.54
CA TYR A 217 5.23 -5.13 16.97
C TYR A 217 5.48 -6.61 17.17
N VAL A 218 6.18 -6.96 18.24
CA VAL A 218 6.46 -8.33 18.69
C VAL A 218 5.81 -8.58 20.04
N TYR A 219 5.07 -9.67 20.20
CA TYR A 219 4.43 -10.09 21.45
C TYR A 219 5.13 -11.35 21.96
N ASP A 220 5.32 -11.45 23.27
CA ASP A 220 5.79 -12.68 23.90
C ASP A 220 4.69 -13.76 23.94
N LYS A 221 5.02 -14.93 24.52
CA LYS A 221 4.08 -16.07 24.62
C LYS A 221 2.89 -15.75 25.52
N GLU A 222 3.05 -14.79 26.43
CA GLU A 222 2.04 -14.27 27.35
C GLU A 222 1.21 -13.13 26.71
N GLY A 223 1.51 -12.75 25.46
CA GLY A 223 0.83 -11.69 24.73
C GLY A 223 1.22 -10.26 25.13
N LYS A 224 2.32 -10.08 25.89
CA LYS A 224 2.87 -8.76 26.24
C LYS A 224 3.81 -8.27 25.15
N LEU A 225 3.84 -6.95 24.95
CA LEU A 225 4.68 -6.33 23.92
C LEU A 225 6.17 -6.49 24.30
N ASN A 226 6.95 -7.17 23.46
CA ASN A 226 8.40 -7.19 23.54
C ASN A 226 8.96 -5.95 22.83
N SER A 227 9.35 -4.94 23.60
CA SER A 227 9.83 -3.67 23.07
C SER A 227 11.14 -3.80 22.30
N CYS A 228 12.07 -4.65 22.74
CA CYS A 228 13.38 -4.79 22.11
C CYS A 228 13.27 -5.33 20.68
N ASP A 229 12.57 -6.47 20.51
CA ASP A 229 12.37 -7.09 19.20
C ASP A 229 11.51 -6.19 18.29
N THR A 230 10.57 -5.44 18.87
CA THR A 230 9.75 -4.45 18.14
C THR A 230 10.62 -3.34 17.55
N ILE A 231 11.51 -2.75 18.33
CA ILE A 231 12.41 -1.68 17.88
C ILE A 231 13.33 -2.17 16.76
N GLU A 232 13.87 -3.39 16.88
CA GLU A 232 14.76 -3.94 15.85
C GLU A 232 14.03 -4.16 14.51
N LEU A 233 12.85 -4.80 14.52
CA LEU A 233 12.06 -5.01 13.30
C LEU A 233 11.56 -3.70 12.69
N GLU A 234 11.18 -2.73 13.52
CA GLU A 234 10.79 -1.40 13.06
C GLU A 234 11.96 -0.70 12.35
N ASN A 235 13.17 -0.76 12.92
CA ASN A 235 14.37 -0.20 12.31
C ASN A 235 14.73 -0.88 10.99
N ILE A 236 14.55 -2.20 10.88
CA ILE A 236 14.73 -2.93 9.62
C ILE A 236 13.74 -2.42 8.56
N CYS A 237 12.46 -2.29 8.89
CA CYS A 237 11.44 -1.74 7.99
C CYS A 237 11.80 -0.32 7.54
N ARG A 238 12.14 0.55 8.49
CA ARG A 238 12.49 1.96 8.22
C ARG A 238 13.70 2.08 7.30
N LYS A 239 14.72 1.25 7.51
CA LYS A 239 15.88 1.11 6.62
C LYS A 239 15.45 0.73 5.20
N ASP A 240 14.61 -0.28 5.05
CA ASP A 240 14.17 -0.76 3.73
C ASP A 240 13.34 0.31 2.99
N VAL A 241 12.51 1.08 3.71
CA VAL A 241 11.79 2.23 3.15
C VAL A 241 12.76 3.32 2.69
N ALA A 242 13.79 3.64 3.49
CA ALA A 242 14.80 4.63 3.11
C ALA A 242 15.58 4.19 1.86
N VAL A 243 15.95 2.92 1.78
CA VAL A 243 16.60 2.32 0.60
C VAL A 243 15.70 2.41 -0.63
N ALA A 244 14.40 2.11 -0.51
CA ALA A 244 13.45 2.17 -1.62
C ALA A 244 13.14 3.62 -2.08
N ARG A 245 13.24 4.59 -1.17
CA ARG A 245 13.21 6.02 -1.48
C ARG A 245 14.54 6.50 -2.08
N GLY A 246 15.63 5.80 -1.81
CA GLY A 246 16.98 6.32 -2.00
C GLY A 246 17.20 7.54 -1.12
N ASP A 247 16.75 7.54 0.13
CA ASP A 247 16.84 8.66 1.07
C ASP A 247 18.07 8.50 1.99
N LEU A 248 19.19 9.09 1.58
CA LEU A 248 20.44 9.03 2.34
C LEU A 248 20.32 9.74 3.70
N LYS A 249 19.63 10.88 3.72
CA LYS A 249 19.47 11.71 4.91
C LYS A 249 18.74 10.95 6.01
N TYR A 250 17.72 10.18 5.64
CA TYR A 250 17.01 9.32 6.58
C TYR A 250 17.97 8.34 7.27
N CYS A 251 18.81 7.65 6.49
CA CYS A 251 19.80 6.72 7.04
C CYS A 251 20.71 7.45 8.04
N GLU A 252 21.25 8.61 7.67
CA GLU A 252 22.20 9.37 8.50
C GLU A 252 21.59 9.90 9.81
N GLU A 253 20.35 10.37 9.78
CA GLU A 253 19.71 11.04 10.93
C GLU A 253 18.96 10.09 11.87
N ASN A 254 18.52 8.91 11.39
CA ASN A 254 17.60 8.06 12.14
C ASN A 254 18.15 6.67 12.48
N LEU A 255 19.33 6.31 11.96
CA LEU A 255 19.95 5.01 12.20
C LEU A 255 21.39 5.19 12.72
N GLU A 256 21.84 4.21 13.50
CA GLU A 256 23.18 4.21 14.09
C GLU A 256 23.96 2.94 13.77
N GLY A 257 25.27 3.00 13.97
CA GLY A 257 26.20 1.88 13.82
C GLY A 257 26.09 1.15 12.48
N VAL A 258 26.15 -0.17 12.56
CA VAL A 258 26.13 -1.11 11.41
C VAL A 258 24.83 -1.00 10.61
N SER A 259 23.68 -0.79 11.26
CA SER A 259 22.38 -0.62 10.60
C SER A 259 22.33 0.62 9.71
N ARG A 260 22.94 1.72 10.17
CA ARG A 260 23.12 2.95 9.38
C ARG A 260 23.90 2.68 8.10
N ASP A 261 25.02 2.00 8.24
CA ASP A 261 25.95 1.74 7.14
C ASP A 261 25.37 0.77 6.09
N PHE A 262 24.59 -0.23 6.52
CA PHE A 262 23.81 -1.06 5.58
C PHE A 262 22.69 -0.27 4.88
N CYS A 263 22.03 0.67 5.56
CA CYS A 263 21.06 1.56 4.94
C CYS A 263 21.70 2.38 3.82
N ILE A 264 22.83 3.03 4.11
CA ILE A 264 23.61 3.83 3.17
C ILE A 264 24.05 2.98 1.97
N PHE A 265 24.56 1.78 2.21
CA PHE A 265 24.92 0.85 1.12
C PHE A 265 23.71 0.51 0.24
N GLY A 266 22.56 0.22 0.84
CA GLY A 266 21.32 0.00 0.10
C GLY A 266 20.91 1.21 -0.75
N VAL A 267 20.98 2.42 -0.18
CA VAL A 267 20.72 3.68 -0.91
C VAL A 267 21.70 3.87 -2.07
N ALA A 268 22.98 3.56 -1.87
CA ALA A 268 23.99 3.59 -2.93
C ALA A 268 23.55 2.71 -4.11
N LYS A 269 23.17 1.45 -3.85
CA LYS A 269 22.66 0.51 -4.86
C LYS A 269 21.42 1.05 -5.59
N THR A 270 20.41 1.50 -4.86
CA THR A 270 19.18 2.04 -5.45
C THR A 270 19.46 3.24 -6.35
N ARG A 271 20.36 4.15 -5.92
CA ARG A 271 20.77 5.33 -6.71
C ARG A 271 21.79 5.01 -7.80
N LYS A 272 22.33 3.78 -7.83
CA LYS A 272 23.47 3.36 -8.68
C LYS A 272 24.66 4.33 -8.59
N ASN A 273 24.96 4.81 -7.38
CA ASN A 273 26.00 5.81 -7.16
C ASN A 273 27.02 5.33 -6.11
N HIS A 274 28.22 4.95 -6.57
CA HIS A 274 29.29 4.47 -5.71
C HIS A 274 29.90 5.56 -4.81
N GLN A 275 29.72 6.84 -5.14
CA GLN A 275 30.21 7.95 -4.29
C GLN A 275 29.51 7.96 -2.92
N VAL A 276 28.30 7.40 -2.83
CA VAL A 276 27.60 7.23 -1.56
C VAL A 276 28.38 6.30 -0.61
N CYS A 277 29.19 5.36 -1.12
CA CYS A 277 30.00 4.45 -0.31
C CYS A 277 30.99 5.19 0.60
N PHE A 278 31.42 6.40 0.25
CA PHE A 278 32.33 7.20 1.09
C PHE A 278 31.71 7.59 2.44
N THR A 279 30.38 7.66 2.53
CA THR A 279 29.65 8.04 3.75
C THR A 279 29.52 6.88 4.77
N ILE A 280 29.86 5.66 4.36
CA ILE A 280 29.86 4.47 5.22
C ILE A 280 31.05 4.54 6.19
N LYS A 281 30.82 4.35 7.49
CA LYS A 281 31.89 4.38 8.51
C LYS A 281 32.51 3.00 8.76
N ASP A 282 31.71 1.94 8.71
CA ASP A 282 32.21 0.58 8.82
C ASP A 282 33.05 0.21 7.59
N ASN A 283 34.34 0.02 7.81
CA ASN A 283 35.33 -0.27 6.79
C ASN A 283 35.04 -1.55 5.99
N THR A 284 34.41 -2.55 6.60
CA THR A 284 34.05 -3.80 5.92
C THR A 284 32.87 -3.59 4.99
N ILE A 285 31.81 -2.91 5.44
CA ILE A 285 30.65 -2.56 4.62
C ILE A 285 31.06 -1.60 3.50
N LYS A 286 31.93 -0.64 3.79
CA LYS A 286 32.47 0.32 2.80
C LYS A 286 33.23 -0.39 1.69
N ALA A 287 34.15 -1.30 2.03
CA ALA A 287 34.87 -2.11 1.04
C ALA A 287 33.90 -2.93 0.18
N ASN A 288 32.92 -3.60 0.80
CA ASN A 288 31.90 -4.37 0.08
C ASN A 288 31.04 -3.50 -0.85
N CYS A 289 30.82 -2.23 -0.49
CA CYS A 289 30.11 -1.26 -1.32
C CYS A 289 30.89 -0.95 -2.61
N PHE A 290 32.19 -0.66 -2.50
CA PHE A 290 33.04 -0.43 -3.67
C PHE A 290 33.21 -1.68 -4.54
N ILE A 291 33.44 -2.85 -3.93
CA ILE A 291 33.53 -4.13 -4.65
C ILE A 291 32.28 -4.38 -5.49
N TYR A 292 31.09 -4.11 -4.94
CA TYR A 292 29.83 -4.26 -5.68
C TYR A 292 29.80 -3.39 -6.94
N PHE A 293 30.17 -2.11 -6.83
CA PHE A 293 30.14 -1.19 -7.96
C PHE A 293 31.26 -1.43 -8.97
N ALA A 294 32.44 -1.83 -8.53
CA ALA A 294 33.54 -2.23 -9.40
C ALA A 294 33.12 -3.41 -10.31
N LYS A 295 32.45 -4.42 -9.73
CA LYS A 295 31.88 -5.56 -10.49
C LYS A 295 30.78 -5.13 -11.44
N LEU A 296 29.82 -4.33 -10.95
CA LEU A 296 28.66 -3.91 -11.72
C LEU A 296 29.05 -3.09 -12.97
N ASN A 297 30.09 -2.27 -12.85
CA ASN A 297 30.55 -1.37 -13.92
C ASN A 297 31.74 -1.93 -14.71
N SER A 298 32.27 -3.10 -14.31
CA SER A 298 33.54 -3.64 -14.80
C SER A 298 34.69 -2.62 -14.76
N ASP A 299 34.68 -1.76 -13.73
CA ASP A 299 35.60 -0.63 -13.57
C ASP A 299 36.58 -0.91 -12.42
N ILE A 300 37.83 -1.14 -12.79
CA ILE A 300 38.91 -1.49 -11.86
C ILE A 300 39.34 -0.29 -11.01
N ILE A 301 39.11 0.94 -11.46
CA ILE A 301 39.50 2.16 -10.75
C ILE A 301 38.71 2.26 -9.43
N ILE A 302 37.47 1.75 -9.40
CA ILE A 302 36.67 1.71 -8.18
C ILE A 302 37.33 0.84 -7.08
N CYS A 303 38.12 -0.17 -7.45
CA CYS A 303 38.86 -0.97 -6.47
C CYS A 303 39.97 -0.18 -5.76
N ASP A 304 40.45 0.92 -6.35
CA ASP A 304 41.48 1.76 -5.72
C ASP A 304 40.96 2.51 -4.48
N GLU A 305 39.64 2.62 -4.33
CA GLU A 305 38.99 3.24 -3.17
C GLU A 305 38.89 2.32 -1.94
N ILE A 306 39.34 1.07 -2.06
CA ILE A 306 39.34 0.08 -0.98
C ILE A 306 40.65 0.20 -0.19
N TRP A 307 40.55 0.51 1.10
CA TRP A 307 41.70 0.71 2.00
C TRP A 307 42.42 -0.60 2.41
N ASP A 308 41.70 -1.72 2.40
CA ASP A 308 42.19 -3.04 2.79
C ASP A 308 42.82 -3.70 1.57
N GLU A 309 44.14 -3.90 1.58
CA GLU A 309 44.90 -4.36 0.42
C GLU A 309 44.48 -5.76 -0.06
N ASP A 310 44.17 -6.68 0.86
CA ASP A 310 43.71 -8.02 0.49
C ASP A 310 42.37 -7.96 -0.24
N LYS A 311 41.43 -7.16 0.27
CA LYS A 311 40.13 -6.93 -0.39
C LYS A 311 40.27 -6.17 -1.71
N LYS A 312 41.23 -5.25 -1.80
CA LYS A 312 41.55 -4.52 -3.03
C LYS A 312 42.07 -5.44 -4.12
N ILE A 313 43.04 -6.30 -3.81
CA ILE A 313 43.56 -7.33 -4.72
C ILE A 313 42.41 -8.25 -5.17
N GLY A 314 41.60 -8.75 -4.23
CA GLY A 314 40.44 -9.58 -4.56
C GLY A 314 39.41 -8.86 -5.45
N CYS A 315 39.21 -7.55 -5.27
CA CYS A 315 38.36 -6.74 -6.14
C CYS A 315 38.90 -6.70 -7.57
N VAL A 316 40.18 -6.37 -7.75
CA VAL A 316 40.89 -6.28 -9.03
C VAL A 316 40.81 -7.60 -9.79
N GLU A 317 41.09 -8.71 -9.12
CA GLU A 317 41.03 -10.05 -9.72
C GLU A 317 39.63 -10.39 -10.23
N VAL A 318 38.60 -10.17 -9.40
CA VAL A 318 37.22 -10.48 -9.80
C VAL A 318 36.78 -9.61 -10.98
N VAL A 319 37.13 -8.32 -11.00
CA VAL A 319 36.75 -7.43 -12.10
C VAL A 319 37.45 -7.82 -13.41
N LYS A 320 38.73 -8.23 -13.36
CA LYS A 320 39.46 -8.71 -14.55
C LYS A 320 38.84 -9.97 -15.16
N ASN A 321 38.35 -10.89 -14.32
CA ASN A 321 37.75 -12.16 -14.75
C ASN A 321 36.34 -12.02 -15.34
N LEU A 322 35.74 -10.84 -15.35
CA LEU A 322 34.42 -10.58 -15.96
C LEU A 322 34.50 -10.18 -17.44
N LYS A 323 35.70 -9.93 -17.97
CA LYS A 323 35.94 -9.53 -19.38
C LYS A 323 36.25 -10.73 -20.25
#